data_AF-A0A850RXJ4-F1
#
_entry.id   AF-A0A850RXJ4-F1
#
_cell.length_a   1.000
_cell.length_b   1.000
_cell.length_c   1.000
_cell.angle_alpha   90.00
_cell.angle_beta   90.00
_cell.angle_gamma   90.00
#
_symmetry.space_group_name_H-M   'P 1'
#
loop_
_entity.id
_entity.type
_entity.pdbx_description
1 polymer ?
#
loop_
_entity_poly.entity_id
_entity_poly.type
_entity_poly.pdbx_seq_one_letter_code
_entity_poly.pdbx_strand_id
1 'polypeptide(L)' 'MKSSRAKTIAASFSRISSFAVESAGKGICIHYLDNRAYFVREACFWAFAFRLGYANHEEGQIAEIEAELLA' A
#
# COMPACT_ATOMS: atom_id res chain seq x y z
N MET A 1 5.43 6.61 -10.29
CA MET A 1 6.03 6.94 -8.99
C MET A 1 7.54 6.65 -9.04
N LYS A 2 8.38 7.29 -8.21
CA LYS A 2 9.82 6.96 -8.14
C LYS A 2 10.02 5.58 -7.49
N SER A 3 10.99 4.81 -7.98
CA SER A 3 11.27 3.46 -7.46
C SER A 3 11.62 3.46 -5.96
N SER A 4 12.37 4.46 -5.49
CA SER A 4 12.66 4.64 -4.06
C SER A 4 11.38 4.82 -3.23
N ARG A 5 10.45 5.68 -3.69
CA ARG A 5 9.16 5.90 -3.01
C ARG A 5 8.33 4.62 -2.95
N ALA A 6 8.29 3.85 -4.03
CA ALA A 6 7.60 2.56 -4.06
C ALA A 6 8.17 1.56 -3.05
N LYS A 7 9.51 1.51 -2.91
CA LYS A 7 10.18 0.66 -1.92
C LYS A 7 9.86 1.07 -0.49
N THR A 8 9.89 2.38 -0.21
CA THR A 8 9.55 2.90 1.12
C THR A 8 8.12 2.55 1.49
N ILE A 9 7.16 2.77 0.60
CA ILE A 9 5.75 2.41 0.85
C ILE A 9 5.63 0.91 1.09
N ALA A 10 6.19 0.07 0.22
CA ALA A 10 6.14 -1.39 0.38
C ALA A 10 6.70 -1.84 1.75
N ALA A 11 7.82 -1.26 2.19
CA ALA A 11 8.41 -1.56 3.49
C ALA A 11 7.49 -1.17 4.66
N SER A 12 6.87 0.01 4.63
CA SER A 12 5.96 0.46 5.69
C SER A 12 4.70 -0.40 5.84
N PHE A 13 4.29 -1.09 4.77
CA PHE A 13 3.15 -2.01 4.78
C PHE A 13 3.48 -3.42 5.29
N SER A 14 4.74 -3.72 5.64
CA SER A 14 5.14 -5.01 6.23
C SER A 14 4.43 -5.36 7.55
N ARG A 15 3.84 -4.38 8.24
CA ARG A 15 3.04 -4.58 9.48
C ARG A 15 1.56 -4.89 9.24
N ILE A 16 1.10 -4.85 7.99
CA ILE A 16 -0.27 -5.19 7.61
C ILE A 16 -0.36 -6.69 7.36
N SER A 17 -1.41 -7.35 7.86
CA SER A 17 -1.52 -8.80 7.84
C SER A 17 -2.41 -9.33 6.74
N SER A 18 -3.43 -8.55 6.34
CA SER A 18 -4.45 -9.03 5.39
C SER A 18 -4.03 -9.00 3.92
N PHE A 19 -3.01 -8.21 3.56
CA PHE A 19 -2.47 -8.13 2.21
C PHE A 19 -0.99 -7.75 2.20
N ALA A 20 -0.31 -8.10 1.12
CA ALA A 20 1.10 -7.76 0.92
C ALA A 20 1.25 -6.62 -0.10
N VAL A 21 2.25 -5.78 0.12
CA VAL A 21 2.59 -4.66 -0.75
C VAL A 21 4.04 -4.79 -1.19
N GLU A 22 4.26 -4.79 -2.50
CA GLU A 22 5.58 -4.95 -3.11
C GLU A 22 5.89 -3.79 -4.05
N SER A 23 7.14 -3.32 -4.05
CA SER A 23 7.59 -2.37 -5.07
C SER A 23 7.89 -3.11 -6.38
N ALA A 24 7.29 -2.68 -7.48
CA ALA A 24 7.51 -3.28 -8.80
C ALA A 24 7.73 -2.22 -9.88
N GLY A 25 8.95 -2.18 -10.42
CA GLY A 25 9.33 -1.23 -11.48
C GLY A 25 9.12 0.23 -11.07
N LYS A 26 8.12 0.89 -11.70
CA LYS A 26 7.76 2.31 -11.48
C LYS A 26 6.54 2.50 -10.57
N GLY A 27 6.13 1.47 -9.85
CA GLY A 27 4.88 1.41 -9.11
C GLY A 27 4.90 0.42 -7.95
N ILE A 28 3.71 0.16 -7.39
CA ILE A 28 3.47 -0.79 -6.31
C ILE A 28 2.48 -1.84 -6.77
N CYS A 29 2.70 -3.09 -6.35
CA CYS A 29 1.77 -4.19 -6.50
C CYS A 29 1.20 -4.56 -5.13
N ILE A 30 -0.12 -4.67 -5.02
CA ILE A 30 -0.81 -5.19 -3.85
C ILE A 30 -1.28 -6.60 -4.17
N HIS A 31 -1.02 -7.54 -3.26
CA HIS A 31 -1.45 -8.93 -3.32
C HIS A 31 -2.48 -9.19 -2.23
N TYR A 32 -3.71 -9.55 -2.60
CA TYR A 32 -4.84 -9.71 -1.70
C TYR A 32 -5.80 -10.78 -2.24
N LEU A 33 -6.29 -11.71 -1.41
CA LEU A 33 -7.31 -12.71 -1.79
C LEU A 33 -7.14 -13.31 -3.21
N ASP A 34 -5.95 -13.86 -3.50
CA ASP A 34 -5.55 -14.41 -4.82
C ASP A 34 -5.56 -13.43 -6.01
N ASN A 35 -5.78 -12.15 -5.75
CA ASN A 35 -5.76 -11.07 -6.72
C ASN A 35 -4.50 -10.21 -6.59
N ARG A 36 -4.20 -9.47 -7.67
CA ARG A 36 -3.11 -8.50 -7.73
C ARG A 36 -3.61 -7.19 -8.31
N ALA A 37 -3.21 -6.08 -7.71
CA ALA A 37 -3.51 -4.75 -8.22
C ALA A 37 -2.22 -3.93 -8.33
N TYR A 38 -1.96 -3.37 -9.51
CA TYR A 38 -0.75 -2.59 -9.79
C TYR A 38 -1.04 -1.11 -9.95
N PHE A 39 -0.25 -0.26 -9.29
CA PHE A 39 -0.44 1.18 -9.24
C PHE A 39 0.85 1.94 -9.56
N VAL A 40 0.81 2.76 -10.61
CA VAL A 40 1.90 3.70 -10.96
C VAL A 40 1.73 5.05 -10.25
N ARG A 41 0.49 5.40 -9.89
CA ARG A 41 0.13 6.63 -9.19
C ARG A 41 -0.16 6.32 -7.72
N GLU A 42 0.55 7.01 -6.84
CA GLU A 42 0.46 6.83 -5.39
C GLU A 42 -0.96 7.15 -4.85
N ALA A 43 -1.62 8.19 -5.35
CA ALA A 43 -2.99 8.52 -4.95
C ALA A 43 -4.00 7.39 -5.24
N CYS A 44 -3.85 6.67 -6.37
CA CYS A 44 -4.71 5.53 -6.68
C CYS A 44 -4.42 4.34 -5.77
N PHE A 45 -3.15 4.14 -5.39
CA PHE A 45 -2.75 3.16 -4.41
C PHE A 45 -3.40 3.43 -3.06
N TRP A 46 -3.32 4.66 -2.54
CA TRP A 46 -3.88 5.02 -1.23
C TRP A 46 -5.39 4.78 -1.18
N ALA A 47 -6.12 5.27 -2.18
CA ALA A 47 -7.57 5.06 -2.26
C ALA A 47 -7.95 3.57 -2.27
N PHE A 48 -7.14 2.72 -2.90
CA PHE A 48 -7.35 1.28 -2.91
C PHE A 48 -6.99 0.64 -1.56
N ALA A 49 -5.81 0.97 -1.02
CA ALA A 49 -5.33 0.45 0.25
C ALA A 49 -6.31 0.75 1.39
N PHE A 50 -6.85 1.97 1.48
CA PHE A 50 -7.87 2.31 2.48
C PHE A 50 -9.15 1.49 2.35
N ARG A 51 -9.64 1.28 1.11
CA ARG A 51 -10.83 0.45 0.90
C ARG A 51 -10.59 -1.00 1.31
N LEU A 52 -9.40 -1.53 0.99
CA LEU A 52 -9.03 -2.88 1.36
C LEU A 52 -8.83 -3.01 2.87
N GLY A 53 -8.16 -2.06 3.51
CA GLY A 53 -7.99 -2.02 4.97
C GLY A 53 -9.32 -1.90 5.71
N TYR A 54 -10.24 -1.05 5.23
CA TYR A 54 -11.58 -0.93 5.79
C TYR A 54 -12.35 -2.26 5.77
N ALA A 55 -12.24 -3.02 4.67
CA ALA A 55 -12.85 -4.34 4.57
C ALA A 55 -12.24 -5.37 5.55
N ASN A 56 -11.02 -5.13 6.04
CA ASN A 56 -10.29 -6.01 6.95
C ASN A 56 -10.13 -5.43 8.37
N HIS A 57 -10.76 -4.28 8.67
CA HIS A 57 -10.61 -3.55 9.93
C HIS A 57 -9.18 -3.09 10.26
N GLU A 58 -8.37 -2.80 9.23
CA GLU A 58 -6.98 -2.34 9.34
C GLU A 58 -6.80 -0.88 8.89
N GLU A 59 -7.89 -0.14 8.65
CA GLU A 59 -7.86 1.25 8.14
C GLU A 59 -7.06 2.21 9.04
N GLY A 60 -7.05 1.98 10.35
CA GLY A 60 -6.26 2.77 11.30
C GLY A 60 -4.76 2.61 11.08
N GLN A 61 -4.29 1.38 10.89
CA GLN A 61 -2.88 1.11 10.61
C GLN A 61 -2.45 1.70 9.27
N ILE A 62 -3.33 1.69 8.27
CA ILE A 62 -3.07 2.32 6.97
C ILE A 62 -2.98 3.83 7.10
N ALA A 63 -3.86 4.46 7.89
CA ALA A 63 -3.81 5.89 8.17
C ALA A 63 -2.51 6.29 8.89
N GLU A 64 -2.05 5.49 9.85
CA GLU A 64 -0.75 5.68 10.51
C GLU A 64 0.42 5.59 9.53
N ILE A 65 0.43 4.56 8.67
CA ILE A 65 1.44 4.43 7.61
C ILE A 65 1.44 5.65 6.67
N GLU A 66 0.26 6.10 6.24
CA GLU A 66 0.15 7.28 5.36
C GLU A 66 0.70 8.54 6.04
N ALA A 67 0.32 8.78 7.31
CA ALA A 67 0.77 9.93 8.07
C ALA A 67 2.30 9.92 8.28
N GLU A 68 2.89 8.78 8.65
CA GLU A 68 4.34 8.62 8.80
C GLU A 68 5.10 8.89 7.49
N LEU A 69 4.50 8.60 6.34
CA LEU A 69 5.10 8.76 5.02
C LEU A 69 4.90 10.16 4.41
N LEU A 70 4.05 10.99 5.02
CA LEU A 70 3.80 12.39 4.66
C LEU A 70 4.59 13.38 5.53
N ALA A 71 5.04 12.96 6.71
CA ALA A 71 5.92 13.72 7.60
C ALA A 71 7.33 13.88 7.02
#